data_AF-A0A933Q373-F1
#
_entry.id   AF-A0A933Q373-F1
#
_cell.length_a   1.000
_cell.length_b   1.000
_cell.length_c   1.000
_cell.angle_alpha   90.00
_cell.angle_beta   90.00
_cell.angle_gamma   90.00
#
_symmetry.space_group_name_H-M   'P 1'
#
loop_
_entity.id
_entity.type
_entity.pdbx_description
1 polymer ?
#
loop_
_entity_poly.entity_id
_entity_poly.type
_entity_poly.pdbx_seq_one_letter_code
_entity_poly.pdbx_strand_id
1 'polypeptide(L)'
;MALERELLNKLLQVAAPCAISDIRVDEQRRRVDVWIGVRTPRSWFGGNGGAADAIREAEWRHVNLGGYHCYIHARLPAGTELAEQPWLGDDKLGFTRAKAKQIFALMSEGVSYEGICMLLDVPFNDLWKFKFALDSGSATPGLQGKPARPRGQGAAERALAAAPSRAPAAPETAVPDATDPVWQELVEGRLPVDIRVLSLQLLLTRMRSQFATIHDKDVRLLKLRDLHRYVIRNERVLDYELSQLRRH
;
A
#
# COMPACT_ATOMS: atom_id res chain seq x y z
N MET A 1 -9.57 -6.37 -31.47
CA MET A 1 -10.61 -6.84 -30.53
C MET A 1 -10.53 -8.33 -30.16
N ALA A 2 -10.73 -9.30 -31.07
CA ALA A 2 -10.75 -10.74 -30.69
C ALA A 2 -9.37 -11.25 -30.22
N LEU A 3 -8.31 -10.93 -30.96
CA LEU A 3 -6.92 -11.29 -30.61
C LEU A 3 -6.46 -10.64 -29.30
N GLU A 4 -6.79 -9.36 -29.08
CA GLU A 4 -6.46 -8.64 -27.84
C GLU A 4 -7.11 -9.29 -26.62
N ARG A 5 -8.38 -9.68 -26.74
CA ARG A 5 -9.11 -10.37 -25.68
C ARG A 5 -8.52 -11.77 -25.42
N GLU A 6 -8.09 -12.48 -26.46
CA GLU A 6 -7.42 -13.77 -26.30
C GLU A 6 -6.06 -13.63 -25.60
N LEU A 7 -5.25 -12.64 -26.01
CA LEU A 7 -3.97 -12.33 -25.37
C LEU A 7 -4.17 -11.92 -23.90
N LEU A 8 -5.17 -11.08 -23.60
CA LEU A 8 -5.50 -10.70 -22.23
C LEU A 8 -5.97 -11.89 -21.39
N ASN A 9 -6.78 -12.80 -21.95
CA ASN A 9 -7.16 -14.03 -21.24
C ASN A 9 -5.92 -14.87 -20.90
N LYS A 10 -4.97 -15.00 -21.84
CA LYS A 10 -3.71 -15.73 -21.61
C LYS A 10 -2.83 -15.04 -20.57
N LEU A 11 -2.67 -13.72 -20.65
CA LEU A 11 -1.85 -12.91 -19.73
C LEU A 11 -2.39 -12.94 -18.31
N LEU A 12 -3.70 -12.74 -18.15
CA LEU A 12 -4.38 -12.77 -16.85
C LEU A 12 -4.62 -14.20 -16.35
N GLN A 13 -4.35 -15.20 -17.19
CA GLN A 13 -4.61 -16.63 -16.94
C GLN A 13 -6.05 -16.86 -16.50
N VAL A 14 -7.00 -16.24 -17.20
CA VAL A 14 -8.43 -16.43 -16.95
C VAL A 14 -8.83 -17.78 -17.53
N ALA A 15 -9.14 -18.72 -16.63
CA ALA A 15 -9.60 -20.04 -16.98
C ALA A 15 -11.11 -20.17 -16.82
N ALA A 16 -11.69 -21.12 -17.57
CA ALA A 16 -13.07 -21.53 -17.37
C ALA A 16 -13.32 -21.88 -15.88
N PRO A 17 -14.49 -21.55 -15.32
CA PRO A 17 -15.69 -21.06 -15.99
C PRO A 17 -15.74 -19.54 -16.23
N CYS A 18 -14.69 -18.81 -15.85
CA CYS A 18 -14.63 -17.36 -15.99
C CYS A 18 -14.20 -16.95 -17.40
N ALA A 19 -14.65 -15.76 -17.81
CA ALA A 19 -14.10 -15.08 -18.97
C ALA A 19 -14.13 -13.57 -18.77
N ILE A 20 -13.26 -12.89 -19.49
CA ILE A 20 -13.29 -11.44 -19.61
C ILE A 20 -14.60 -11.06 -20.31
N SER A 21 -15.43 -10.24 -19.65
CA SER A 21 -16.70 -9.73 -20.17
C SER A 21 -16.50 -8.37 -20.84
N ASP A 22 -15.80 -7.45 -20.18
CA ASP A 22 -15.52 -6.10 -20.69
C ASP A 22 -14.08 -5.67 -20.40
N ILE A 23 -13.56 -4.74 -21.22
CA ILE A 23 -12.25 -4.12 -21.05
C ILE A 23 -12.40 -2.64 -21.34
N ARG A 24 -11.96 -1.79 -20.41
CA ARG A 24 -11.89 -0.34 -20.62
C ARG A 24 -10.49 0.14 -20.39
N VAL A 25 -10.04 1.01 -21.29
CA VAL A 25 -8.73 1.63 -21.23
C VAL A 25 -8.94 3.13 -21.15
N ASP A 26 -8.37 3.75 -20.11
CA ASP A 26 -8.28 5.18 -19.94
C ASP A 26 -6.82 5.59 -20.18
N GLU A 27 -6.57 6.19 -21.33
CA GLU A 27 -5.23 6.62 -21.74
C GLU A 27 -4.72 7.80 -20.89
N GLN A 28 -5.61 8.71 -20.49
CA GLN A 28 -5.21 9.90 -19.72
C GLN A 28 -4.75 9.50 -18.31
N ARG A 29 -5.48 8.57 -17.67
CA ARG A 29 -5.15 8.07 -16.33
C ARG A 29 -4.20 6.88 -16.35
N ARG A 30 -3.80 6.42 -17.55
CA ARG A 30 -3.02 5.19 -17.75
C ARG A 30 -3.61 4.02 -16.96
N ARG A 31 -4.93 3.84 -17.05
CA ARG A 31 -5.68 2.82 -16.30
C ARG A 31 -6.33 1.83 -17.26
N VAL A 32 -6.25 0.55 -16.93
CA VAL A 32 -6.94 -0.53 -17.64
C VAL A 32 -7.83 -1.25 -16.64
N ASP A 33 -9.12 -1.24 -16.89
CA ASP A 33 -10.12 -1.97 -16.10
C ASP A 33 -10.58 -3.19 -16.89
N VAL A 34 -10.50 -4.36 -16.27
CA VAL A 34 -10.89 -5.63 -16.87
C VAL A 34 -12.00 -6.25 -16.05
N TRP A 35 -13.16 -6.46 -16.65
CA TRP A 35 -14.28 -7.14 -16.00
C TRP A 35 -14.22 -8.63 -16.30
N ILE A 36 -14.27 -9.43 -15.25
CA ILE A 36 -14.28 -10.89 -15.31
C ILE A 36 -15.57 -11.39 -14.66
N GLY A 37 -16.26 -12.30 -15.35
CA GLY A 37 -17.47 -12.95 -14.84
C GLY A 37 -17.56 -14.39 -15.26
N VAL A 38 -18.44 -15.15 -14.62
CA VAL A 38 -18.74 -16.53 -15.02
C VAL A 38 -19.46 -16.51 -16.37
N ARG A 39 -18.98 -17.31 -17.34
CA ARG A 39 -19.73 -17.56 -18.57
C ARG A 39 -20.90 -18.47 -18.25
N THR A 40 -22.03 -17.92 -17.81
CA THR A 40 -23.27 -18.68 -17.87
C THR A 40 -23.65 -18.86 -19.35
N PRO A 41 -23.88 -20.10 -19.81
CA PRO A 41 -24.57 -20.26 -21.09
C PRO A 41 -25.93 -19.57 -20.96
N ARG A 42 -26.26 -18.67 -21.89
CA ARG A 42 -27.61 -18.08 -21.94
C ARG A 42 -28.60 -19.23 -22.02
N SER A 43 -29.27 -19.57 -20.92
CA SER A 43 -30.33 -20.56 -20.93
C SER A 43 -31.51 -19.95 -21.68
N TRP A 44 -31.68 -20.36 -22.94
CA TRP A 44 -32.83 -20.00 -23.77
C TRP A 44 -34.09 -20.77 -23.34
N PHE A 45 -33.95 -21.88 -22.62
CA PHE A 45 -35.09 -22.68 -22.20
C PHE A 45 -35.59 -22.21 -20.84
N GLY A 46 -36.84 -21.71 -20.86
CA GLY A 46 -37.59 -21.27 -19.70
C GLY A 46 -37.59 -22.32 -18.60
N GLY A 47 -37.06 -21.92 -17.45
CA GLY A 47 -36.98 -22.74 -16.26
C GLY A 47 -36.69 -21.84 -15.07
N ASN A 48 -37.78 -21.42 -14.42
CA ASN A 48 -37.93 -21.04 -13.02
C ASN A 48 -36.72 -20.47 -12.27
N GLY A 49 -36.85 -19.24 -11.77
CA GLY A 49 -35.87 -18.59 -10.90
C GLY A 49 -35.47 -19.46 -9.71
N GLY A 50 -34.24 -19.97 -9.74
CA GLY A 50 -33.47 -20.20 -8.52
C GLY A 50 -33.06 -18.84 -7.96
N ALA A 51 -33.01 -18.72 -6.63
CA ALA A 51 -32.72 -17.50 -5.88
C ALA A 51 -31.77 -16.55 -6.64
N ALA A 52 -32.06 -15.25 -6.62
CA ALA A 52 -31.12 -14.25 -7.10
C ALA A 52 -29.79 -14.43 -6.34
N ASP A 53 -28.89 -15.25 -6.88
CA ASP A 53 -27.61 -15.55 -6.28
C ASP A 53 -26.93 -14.21 -6.10
N ALA A 54 -26.72 -13.82 -4.84
CA ALA A 54 -26.16 -12.52 -4.52
C ALA A 54 -24.85 -12.36 -5.31
N ILE A 55 -24.82 -11.44 -6.26
CA ILE A 55 -23.64 -11.22 -7.08
C ILE A 55 -22.61 -10.52 -6.21
N ARG A 56 -21.49 -11.18 -5.97
CA ARG A 56 -20.32 -10.57 -5.34
C ARG A 56 -19.58 -9.77 -6.38
N GLU A 57 -19.60 -8.45 -6.21
CA GLU A 57 -18.73 -7.53 -6.93
C GLU A 57 -17.47 -7.27 -6.10
N ALA A 58 -16.30 -7.39 -6.73
CA ALA A 58 -15.04 -7.09 -6.08
C ALA A 58 -14.09 -6.40 -7.06
N GLU A 59 -13.30 -5.46 -6.54
CA GLU A 59 -12.27 -4.73 -7.28
C GLU A 59 -10.91 -5.00 -6.65
N TRP A 60 -9.94 -5.37 -7.49
CA TRP A 60 -8.56 -5.59 -7.05
C TRP A 60 -7.56 -4.97 -8.02
N ARG A 61 -6.44 -4.49 -7.46
CA ARG A 61 -5.28 -4.03 -8.23
C ARG A 61 -4.44 -5.22 -8.68
N HIS A 62 -4.18 -5.30 -9.99
CA HIS A 62 -3.38 -6.36 -10.62
C HIS A 62 -1.96 -5.91 -10.97
N VAL A 63 -1.16 -6.83 -11.51
CA VAL A 63 0.16 -6.51 -12.12
C VAL A 63 -0.05 -5.51 -13.25
N ASN A 64 0.87 -4.56 -13.38
CA ASN A 64 0.77 -3.50 -14.39
C ASN A 64 0.88 -4.13 -15.78
N LEU A 65 0.08 -3.64 -16.72
CA LEU A 65 0.13 -4.07 -18.12
C LEU A 65 0.93 -3.03 -18.89
N GLY A 66 2.22 -3.29 -19.07
CA GLY A 66 3.17 -2.31 -19.57
C GLY A 66 3.16 -1.06 -18.69
N GLY A 67 2.87 0.10 -19.28
CA GLY A 67 2.78 1.37 -18.57
C GLY A 67 1.45 1.64 -17.86
N TYR A 68 0.50 0.71 -17.85
CA TYR A 68 -0.85 0.96 -17.36
C TYR A 68 -1.13 0.27 -16.01
N HIS A 69 -1.84 0.96 -15.15
CA HIS A 69 -2.41 0.40 -13.94
C HIS A 69 -3.60 -0.50 -14.28
N CYS A 70 -3.44 -1.81 -14.10
CA CYS A 70 -4.49 -2.79 -14.32
C CYS A 70 -5.32 -3.04 -13.04
N TYR A 71 -6.64 -2.96 -13.19
CA TYR A 71 -7.64 -3.28 -12.18
C TYR A 71 -8.54 -4.40 -12.68
N ILE A 72 -8.83 -5.37 -11.81
CA ILE A 72 -9.75 -6.47 -12.09
C ILE A 72 -11.04 -6.23 -11.33
N HIS A 73 -12.14 -6.23 -12.08
CA HIS A 73 -13.50 -6.15 -11.56
C HIS A 73 -14.14 -7.53 -11.72
N ALA A 74 -14.33 -8.25 -10.61
CA ALA A 74 -14.96 -9.56 -10.64
C ALA A 74 -16.45 -9.44 -10.30
N ARG A 75 -17.28 -10.10 -11.11
CA ARG A 75 -18.71 -10.32 -10.84
C ARG A 75 -18.97 -11.81 -10.76
N LEU A 76 -19.07 -12.33 -9.53
CA LEU A 76 -19.17 -13.75 -9.27
C LEU A 76 -20.47 -14.04 -8.51
N PRO A 77 -21.29 -15.02 -8.93
CA PRO A 77 -22.40 -15.51 -8.11
C PRO A 77 -21.91 -15.96 -6.73
N ALA A 78 -22.65 -15.65 -5.66
CA ALA A 78 -22.34 -16.12 -4.32
C ALA A 78 -22.18 -17.66 -4.29
N GLY A 79 -21.17 -18.15 -3.57
CA GLY A 79 -20.86 -19.58 -3.50
C GLY A 79 -20.11 -20.15 -4.70
N THR A 80 -19.71 -19.34 -5.69
CA THR A 80 -18.82 -19.79 -6.75
C THR A 80 -17.44 -20.12 -6.18
N GLU A 81 -17.14 -21.41 -6.01
CA GLU A 81 -15.79 -21.87 -5.73
C GLU A 81 -14.95 -21.80 -7.00
N LEU A 82 -14.08 -20.80 -7.06
CA LEU A 82 -13.05 -20.73 -8.09
C LEU A 82 -11.78 -21.37 -7.56
N ALA A 83 -11.16 -22.20 -8.40
CA ALA A 83 -9.77 -22.63 -8.21
C ALA A 83 -8.85 -21.41 -8.03
N GLU A 84 -7.62 -21.62 -7.55
CA GLU A 84 -6.65 -20.56 -7.24
C GLU A 84 -6.18 -19.76 -8.49
N GLN A 85 -7.07 -18.98 -9.10
CA GLN A 85 -6.76 -18.22 -10.29
C GLN A 85 -5.89 -17.01 -9.92
N PRO A 86 -4.86 -16.67 -10.72
CA PRO A 86 -3.93 -15.59 -10.40
C PRO A 86 -4.58 -14.19 -10.34
N TRP A 87 -5.65 -13.97 -11.10
CA TRP A 87 -6.39 -12.71 -11.12
C TRP A 87 -7.38 -12.57 -9.95
N LEU A 88 -7.71 -13.67 -9.26
CA LEU A 88 -8.61 -13.62 -8.10
C LEU A 88 -7.88 -12.96 -6.93
N GLY A 89 -8.51 -11.98 -6.29
CA GLY A 89 -7.92 -11.24 -5.19
C GLY A 89 -8.50 -11.59 -3.82
N ASP A 90 -7.92 -10.95 -2.82
CA ASP A 90 -8.37 -10.99 -1.45
C ASP A 90 -9.01 -9.63 -1.09
N ASP A 91 -10.26 -9.65 -0.66
CA ASP A 91 -11.04 -8.44 -0.36
C ASP A 91 -10.37 -7.57 0.72
N LYS A 92 -9.61 -8.18 1.63
CA LYS A 92 -8.92 -7.44 2.69
C LYS A 92 -7.68 -6.71 2.18
N LEU A 93 -7.05 -7.26 1.15
CA LEU A 93 -5.75 -6.80 0.65
C LEU A 93 -5.88 -5.86 -0.54
N GLY A 94 -7.01 -5.90 -1.28
CA GLY A 94 -7.22 -5.07 -2.46
C GLY A 94 -6.32 -5.44 -3.65
N PHE A 95 -5.58 -6.54 -3.56
CA PHE A 95 -4.68 -7.03 -4.61
C PHE A 95 -5.13 -8.39 -5.14
N THR A 96 -4.86 -8.63 -6.42
CA THR A 96 -4.97 -9.98 -6.97
C THR A 96 -3.87 -10.88 -6.42
N ARG A 97 -4.08 -12.19 -6.43
CA ARG A 97 -3.06 -13.20 -6.06
C ARG A 97 -1.73 -13.03 -6.80
N ALA A 98 -1.76 -12.73 -8.10
CA ALA A 98 -0.55 -12.50 -8.90
C ALA A 98 0.29 -11.33 -8.37
N LYS A 99 -0.35 -10.18 -8.08
CA LYS A 99 0.31 -8.99 -7.54
C LYS A 99 0.83 -9.26 -6.12
N ALA A 100 0.04 -9.93 -5.29
CA ALA A 100 0.42 -10.34 -3.94
C ALA A 100 1.67 -11.25 -3.95
N LYS A 101 1.72 -12.25 -4.84
CA LYS A 101 2.90 -13.11 -5.04
C LYS A 101 4.13 -12.31 -5.46
N GLN A 102 3.97 -11.33 -6.35
CA GLN A 102 5.07 -10.47 -6.79
C GLN A 102 5.60 -9.59 -5.64
N ILE A 103 4.71 -8.97 -4.86
CA ILE A 103 5.09 -8.19 -3.67
C ILE A 103 5.84 -9.08 -2.68
N PHE A 104 5.29 -10.26 -2.38
CA PHE A 104 5.90 -11.21 -1.46
C PHE A 104 7.28 -11.67 -1.92
N ALA A 105 7.46 -11.98 -3.20
CA ALA A 105 8.74 -12.39 -3.77
C ALA A 105 9.82 -11.32 -3.54
N LEU A 106 9.53 -10.06 -3.88
CA LEU A 106 10.46 -8.94 -3.67
C LEU A 106 10.77 -8.72 -2.18
N MET A 107 9.77 -8.86 -1.30
CA MET A 107 9.99 -8.81 0.15
C MET A 107 10.92 -9.95 0.61
N SER A 108 10.72 -11.16 0.10
CA SER A 108 11.52 -12.34 0.45
C SER A 108 12.94 -12.27 -0.10
N GLU A 109 13.17 -11.54 -1.19
CA GLU A 109 14.49 -11.21 -1.73
C GLU A 109 15.18 -10.07 -0.97
N GLY A 110 14.47 -9.43 -0.03
CA GLY A 110 15.00 -8.37 0.82
C GLY A 110 15.00 -6.99 0.20
N VAL A 111 14.23 -6.78 -0.88
CA VAL A 111 14.03 -5.45 -1.49
C VAL A 111 13.37 -4.52 -0.46
N SER A 112 13.83 -3.27 -0.40
CA SER A 112 13.26 -2.27 0.52
C SER A 112 11.81 -1.95 0.16
N TYR A 113 10.99 -1.54 1.15
CA TYR A 113 9.59 -1.18 0.89
C TYR A 113 9.45 0.00 -0.06
N GLU A 114 10.36 0.97 0.01
CA GLU A 114 10.42 2.07 -0.95
C GLU A 114 10.71 1.57 -2.36
N GLY A 115 11.68 0.66 -2.51
CA GLY A 115 11.98 0.01 -3.78
C GLY A 115 10.79 -0.77 -4.33
N ILE A 116 10.04 -1.48 -3.49
CA ILE A 116 8.82 -2.20 -3.90
C ILE A 116 7.73 -1.22 -4.34
N CYS A 117 7.50 -0.13 -3.59
CA CYS A 117 6.53 0.90 -3.97
C CYS A 117 6.87 1.51 -5.33
N MET A 118 8.15 1.80 -5.57
CA MET A 118 8.62 2.34 -6.86
C MET A 118 8.50 1.33 -8.00
N LEU A 119 9.00 0.10 -7.81
CA LEU A 119 9.04 -0.92 -8.87
C LEU A 119 7.65 -1.39 -9.28
N LEU A 120 6.74 -1.52 -8.31
CA LEU A 120 5.40 -2.04 -8.54
C LEU A 120 4.34 -0.96 -8.69
N ASP A 121 4.72 0.30 -8.47
CA ASP A 121 3.84 1.47 -8.46
C ASP A 121 2.63 1.23 -7.55
N VAL A 122 2.94 0.90 -6.29
CA VAL A 122 1.98 0.57 -5.24
C VAL A 122 2.07 1.64 -4.14
N PRO A 123 0.94 2.22 -3.71
CA PRO A 123 0.92 3.12 -2.58
C PRO A 123 1.45 2.45 -1.30
N PHE A 124 2.26 3.17 -0.54
CA PHE A 124 2.88 2.65 0.69
C PHE A 124 1.84 2.10 1.69
N ASN A 125 0.66 2.73 1.76
CA ASN A 125 -0.45 2.28 2.61
C ASN A 125 -0.88 0.84 2.29
N ASP A 126 -0.99 0.50 1.01
CA ASP A 126 -1.48 -0.81 0.59
C ASP A 126 -0.38 -1.87 0.73
N LEU A 127 0.88 -1.51 0.48
CA LEU A 127 2.02 -2.38 0.79
C LEU A 127 2.10 -2.70 2.29
N TRP A 128 1.81 -1.71 3.15
CA TRP A 128 1.83 -1.90 4.59
C TRP A 128 0.68 -2.77 5.09
N LYS A 129 -0.56 -2.55 4.60
CA LYS A 129 -1.70 -3.45 4.88
C LYS A 129 -1.39 -4.89 4.49
N PHE A 130 -0.76 -5.07 3.33
CA PHE A 130 -0.33 -6.38 2.86
C PHE A 130 0.69 -7.03 3.80
N LYS A 131 1.72 -6.29 4.21
CA LYS A 131 2.70 -6.75 5.20
C LYS A 131 2.04 -7.13 6.53
N PHE A 132 1.14 -6.30 7.03
CA PHE A 132 0.45 -6.56 8.29
C PHE A 132 -0.40 -7.83 8.23
N ALA A 133 -1.10 -8.06 7.12
CA ALA A 133 -1.86 -9.28 6.90
C ALA A 133 -0.97 -10.53 6.82
N LEU A 134 0.24 -10.41 6.26
CA LEU A 134 1.23 -11.50 6.26
C LEU A 134 1.72 -11.80 7.69
N ASP A 135 2.06 -10.76 8.44
CA ASP A 135 2.61 -10.90 9.80
C ASP A 135 1.56 -11.42 10.79
N SER A 136 0.28 -11.05 10.61
CA SER A 136 -0.86 -11.54 11.40
C SER A 136 -1.37 -12.91 10.98
N GLY A 137 -0.78 -13.52 9.94
CA GLY A 137 -1.22 -14.83 9.42
C GLY A 137 -2.58 -14.79 8.73
N SER A 138 -3.14 -13.61 8.46
CA SER A 138 -4.42 -13.44 7.77
C SER A 138 -4.29 -13.38 6.25
N ALA A 139 -3.08 -13.61 5.71
CA ALA A 139 -2.81 -13.55 4.28
C ALA A 139 -3.35 -14.77 3.52
N THR A 140 -3.50 -14.58 2.21
CA THR A 140 -4.04 -15.58 1.28
C THR A 140 -3.28 -16.92 1.35
N PRO A 141 -3.97 -18.07 1.26
CA PRO A 141 -3.34 -19.39 1.18
C PRO A 141 -2.26 -19.42 0.09
N GLY A 142 -1.09 -19.99 0.40
CA GLY A 142 0.08 -20.05 -0.49
C GLY A 142 1.12 -18.94 -0.32
N LEU A 143 0.88 -17.94 0.54
CA LEU A 143 1.88 -16.93 0.95
C LEU A 143 2.41 -17.19 2.37
N GLN A 144 2.24 -18.41 2.87
CA GLN A 144 2.68 -18.82 4.20
C GLN A 144 4.19 -19.05 4.20
N GLY A 145 4.92 -18.00 4.55
CA GLY A 145 6.36 -18.02 4.77
C GLY A 145 6.76 -16.69 5.38
N LYS A 146 7.58 -16.69 6.42
CA LYS A 146 8.08 -15.44 6.99
C LYS A 146 8.97 -14.79 5.94
N PRO A 147 8.64 -13.59 5.40
CA PRO A 147 9.51 -12.93 4.45
C PRO A 147 10.88 -12.76 5.12
N ALA A 148 11.96 -13.09 4.39
CA ALA A 148 13.30 -12.89 4.89
C ALA A 148 13.42 -11.43 5.33
N ARG A 149 13.87 -11.21 6.56
CA ARG A 149 14.08 -9.86 7.09
C ARG A 149 14.98 -9.15 6.07
N PRO A 150 14.58 -7.99 5.53
CA PRO A 150 15.36 -7.33 4.48
C PRO A 150 16.80 -7.20 4.95
N ARG A 151 17.70 -7.73 4.13
CA ARG A 151 19.14 -7.86 4.38
C ARG A 151 19.75 -6.46 4.31
N GLY A 152 19.48 -5.67 5.35
CA GLY A 152 19.76 -4.24 5.38
C GLY A 152 19.18 -3.52 6.60
N GLN A 153 18.04 -3.95 7.14
CA GLN A 153 17.47 -3.31 8.33
C GLN A 153 18.27 -3.68 9.60
N GLY A 154 18.63 -4.95 9.79
CA GLY A 154 19.38 -5.36 10.99
C GLY A 154 20.86 -4.95 11.01
N ALA A 155 21.46 -4.64 9.86
CA ALA A 155 22.84 -4.18 9.76
C ALA A 155 22.94 -2.65 9.84
N ALA A 156 22.01 -1.91 9.23
CA ALA A 156 21.95 -0.46 9.39
C ALA A 156 21.59 -0.04 10.83
N GLU A 157 20.69 -0.79 11.48
CA GLU A 157 20.22 -0.51 12.85
C GLU A 157 21.24 -0.95 13.93
N ARG A 158 22.13 -1.92 13.64
CA ARG A 158 23.23 -2.33 14.54
C ARG A 158 24.56 -1.63 14.26
N ALA A 159 24.84 -1.23 13.03
CA ALA A 159 26.03 -0.44 12.71
C ALA A 159 25.95 0.99 13.28
N LEU A 160 24.74 1.53 13.48
CA LEU A 160 24.55 2.81 14.16
C LEU A 160 24.74 2.75 15.69
N ALA A 161 24.69 1.56 16.28
CA ALA A 161 24.81 1.37 17.73
C ALA A 161 26.24 1.02 18.20
N ALA A 162 27.18 0.77 17.28
CA ALA A 162 28.50 0.23 17.62
C ALA A 162 29.63 0.78 16.73
N ALA A 163 29.89 2.09 16.81
CA ALA A 163 31.20 2.64 16.46
C ALA A 163 31.45 3.93 17.26
N PRO A 164 32.47 4.01 18.13
CA PRO A 164 32.95 5.28 18.61
C PRO A 164 33.85 5.85 17.51
N SER A 165 33.30 6.68 16.62
CA SER A 165 34.12 7.42 15.65
C SER A 165 34.20 8.88 16.05
N ARG A 166 35.38 9.25 16.53
CA ARG A 166 35.78 10.64 16.78
C ARG A 166 36.27 11.24 15.46
N ALA A 167 35.69 12.42 15.14
CA ALA A 167 36.07 13.44 14.14
C ALA A 167 35.44 13.38 12.73
N PRO A 168 35.32 14.51 12.00
CA PRO A 168 35.29 15.94 12.39
C PRO A 168 33.92 16.61 12.12
N ALA A 169 33.68 17.76 12.75
CA ALA A 169 32.42 18.51 12.64
C ALA A 169 32.16 19.05 11.22
N ALA A 170 30.98 18.76 10.64
CA ALA A 170 30.24 19.54 9.63
C ALA A 170 28.96 18.80 9.15
N PRO A 171 27.92 19.51 8.66
CA PRO A 171 27.12 20.55 9.31
C PRO A 171 25.89 19.93 10.01
N GLU A 172 25.42 20.57 11.08
CA GLU A 172 24.17 20.18 11.77
C GLU A 172 23.01 20.20 10.77
N THR A 173 22.47 19.03 10.42
CA THR A 173 21.24 18.96 9.63
C THR A 173 20.13 19.58 10.48
N ALA A 174 19.41 20.55 9.92
CA ALA A 174 18.54 21.45 10.67
C ALA A 174 17.33 20.79 11.35
N VAL A 175 17.02 19.54 10.98
CA VAL A 175 15.78 18.83 11.28
C VAL A 175 16.09 17.53 12.06
N PRO A 176 15.44 17.29 13.23
CA PRO A 176 15.55 16.04 13.97
C PRO A 176 15.12 14.83 13.15
N ASP A 177 15.72 13.66 13.39
CA ASP A 177 15.42 12.43 12.65
C ASP A 177 13.94 12.02 12.79
N ALA A 178 13.41 11.29 11.80
CA ALA A 178 12.00 10.90 11.72
C ALA A 178 11.52 10.02 12.89
N THR A 179 12.46 9.36 13.56
CA THR A 179 12.24 8.45 14.68
C THR A 179 12.37 9.12 16.04
N ASP A 180 12.70 10.41 16.07
CA ASP A 180 12.88 11.18 17.29
C ASP A 180 11.54 11.37 18.05
N PRO A 181 11.49 11.12 19.38
CA PRO A 181 10.29 11.34 20.19
C PRO A 181 9.76 12.78 20.15
N VAL A 182 10.60 13.75 19.77
CA VAL A 182 10.20 15.17 19.62
C VAL A 182 8.99 15.34 18.71
N TRP A 183 8.87 14.52 17.66
CA TRP A 183 7.72 14.56 16.75
C TRP A 183 6.43 14.13 17.42
N GLN A 184 6.51 13.10 18.27
CA GLN A 184 5.38 12.62 19.05
C GLN A 184 4.96 13.65 20.10
N GLU A 185 5.92 14.26 20.78
CA GLU A 185 5.65 15.29 21.79
C GLU A 185 5.08 16.58 21.20
N LEU A 186 5.54 16.96 19.99
CA LEU A 186 5.01 18.08 19.23
C LEU A 186 3.55 17.85 18.84
N VAL A 187 3.22 16.66 18.31
CA VAL A 187 1.84 16.31 17.95
C VAL A 187 0.98 16.22 19.20
N GLU A 188 1.44 15.57 20.27
CA GLU A 188 0.67 15.43 21.52
C GLU A 188 0.56 16.72 22.33
N GLY A 189 1.21 17.81 21.86
CA GLY A 189 1.12 19.14 22.47
C GLY A 189 1.86 19.25 23.80
N ARG A 190 2.74 18.29 24.10
CA ARG A 190 3.60 18.31 25.30
C ARG A 190 4.78 19.25 25.14
N LEU A 191 5.13 19.60 23.90
CA LEU A 191 6.17 20.55 23.58
C LEU A 191 5.59 21.96 23.38
N PRO A 192 5.91 22.95 24.24
CA PRO A 192 5.46 24.32 24.08
C PRO A 192 6.27 25.03 22.99
N VAL A 193 5.89 24.82 21.72
CA VAL A 193 6.52 25.48 20.57
C VAL A 193 5.63 26.64 20.08
N ASP A 194 6.23 27.81 19.91
CA ASP A 194 5.59 28.97 19.28
C ASP A 194 5.56 28.78 17.75
N ILE A 195 4.38 28.43 17.21
CA ILE A 195 4.16 28.14 15.79
C ILE A 195 3.69 29.43 15.10
N ARG A 196 4.53 29.99 14.23
CA ARG A 196 4.21 31.21 13.45
C ARG A 196 3.64 30.87 12.09
N VAL A 197 3.96 29.69 11.56
CA VAL A 197 3.47 29.23 10.26
C VAL A 197 2.08 28.58 10.38
N LEU A 198 1.08 29.27 9.84
CA LEU A 198 -0.32 28.85 9.86
C LEU A 198 -0.54 27.44 9.24
N SER A 199 0.19 27.08 8.19
CA SER A 199 0.04 25.76 7.54
C SER A 199 0.51 24.62 8.45
N LEU A 200 1.56 24.83 9.25
CA LEU A 200 2.01 23.88 10.26
C LEU A 200 0.99 23.81 11.40
N GLN A 201 0.45 24.94 11.84
CA GLN A 201 -0.58 24.99 12.89
C GLN A 201 -1.85 24.21 12.50
N LEU A 202 -2.34 24.38 11.27
CA LEU A 202 -3.50 23.64 10.75
C LEU A 202 -3.20 22.14 10.62
N LEU A 203 -2.01 21.77 10.14
CA LEU A 203 -1.57 20.39 10.04
C LEU A 203 -1.50 19.72 11.42
N LEU A 204 -0.88 20.38 12.40
CA LEU A 204 -0.77 19.89 13.77
C LEU A 204 -2.14 19.80 14.46
N THR A 205 -3.03 20.76 14.25
CA THR A 205 -4.40 20.72 14.78
C THR A 205 -5.17 19.53 14.21
N ARG A 206 -5.05 19.28 12.89
CA ARG A 206 -5.64 18.11 12.24
C ARG A 206 -5.03 16.80 12.76
N MET A 207 -3.71 16.72 12.90
CA MET A 207 -3.02 15.53 13.40
C MET A 207 -3.37 15.24 14.86
N ARG A 208 -3.47 16.26 15.71
CA ARG A 208 -3.95 16.14 17.10
C ARG A 208 -5.33 15.52 17.19
N SER A 209 -6.27 16.03 16.39
CA SER A 209 -7.61 15.45 16.30
C SER A 209 -7.57 13.99 15.83
N GLN A 210 -6.71 13.64 14.88
CA GLN A 210 -6.56 12.27 14.41
C GLN A 210 -5.91 11.35 15.46
N PHE A 211 -4.93 11.82 16.22
CA PHE A 211 -4.24 11.04 17.26
C PHE A 211 -5.13 10.81 18.49
N ALA A 212 -6.11 11.68 18.74
CA ALA A 212 -7.12 11.47 19.76
C ALA A 212 -8.00 10.23 19.46
N THR A 213 -8.25 9.95 18.18
CA THR A 213 -9.09 8.83 17.73
C THR A 213 -8.28 7.57 17.37
N ILE A 214 -7.05 7.74 16.89
CA ILE A 214 -6.17 6.65 16.47
C ILE A 214 -5.34 6.19 17.67
N HIS A 215 -5.60 4.98 18.18
CA HIS A 215 -4.84 4.36 19.28
C HIS A 215 -3.75 3.39 18.80
N ASP A 216 -3.74 3.07 17.51
CA ASP A 216 -2.74 2.20 16.89
C ASP A 216 -1.37 2.93 16.81
N LYS A 217 -0.37 2.35 17.47
CA LYS A 217 0.99 2.90 17.56
C LYS A 217 1.67 2.98 16.20
N ASP A 218 1.38 2.06 15.30
CA ASP A 218 2.01 2.01 13.98
C ASP A 218 1.41 3.08 13.07
N VAL A 219 0.09 3.29 13.13
CA VAL A 219 -0.59 4.36 12.40
C VAL A 219 -0.14 5.74 12.89
N ARG A 220 0.12 5.90 14.19
CA ARG A 220 0.73 7.12 14.75
C ARG A 220 2.11 7.37 14.16
N LEU A 221 2.97 6.33 14.12
CA LEU A 221 4.32 6.45 13.57
C LEU A 221 4.33 6.81 12.08
N LEU A 222 3.35 6.31 11.30
CA LEU A 222 3.14 6.71 9.90
C LEU A 222 2.83 8.21 9.76
N LYS A 223 1.95 8.73 10.63
CA LYS A 223 1.61 10.16 10.62
C LYS A 223 2.78 11.03 11.06
N LEU A 224 3.59 10.57 12.01
CA LEU A 224 4.82 11.27 12.41
C LEU A 224 5.84 11.32 11.25
N ARG A 225 5.99 10.24 10.47
CA ARG A 225 6.83 10.25 9.26
C ARG A 225 6.32 11.21 8.19
N ASP A 226 5.01 11.32 8.01
CA ASP A 226 4.43 12.28 7.07
C ASP A 226 4.63 13.73 7.53
N LEU A 227 4.54 14.00 8.84
CA LEU A 227 4.89 15.28 9.45
C LEU A 227 6.36 15.62 9.21
N HIS A 228 7.27 14.69 9.49
CA HIS A 228 8.71 14.86 9.24
C HIS A 228 9.00 15.17 7.76
N ARG A 229 8.35 14.46 6.83
CA ARG A 229 8.50 14.72 5.38
C ARG A 229 7.97 16.10 4.98
N TYR A 230 6.87 16.55 5.60
CA TYR A 230 6.35 17.91 5.39
C TYR A 230 7.35 18.96 5.89
N VAL A 231 7.96 18.73 7.04
CA VAL A 231 8.94 19.66 7.62
C VAL A 231 10.21 19.75 6.78
N ILE A 232 10.78 18.63 6.33
CA ILE A 232 11.93 18.64 5.40
C ILE A 232 11.61 19.43 4.11
N ARG A 233 10.42 19.22 3.55
CA ARG A 233 10.01 19.91 2.32
C ARG A 233 9.86 21.43 2.50
N ASN A 234 9.57 21.88 3.73
CA ASN A 234 9.29 23.28 4.05
C ASN A 234 10.32 23.88 5.01
N GLU A 235 11.52 23.29 5.11
CA GLU A 235 12.57 23.65 6.07
C GLU A 235 12.89 25.15 6.07
N ARG A 236 13.00 25.76 4.89
CA ARG A 236 13.29 27.20 4.72
C ARG A 236 12.23 28.13 5.29
N VAL A 237 10.97 27.67 5.35
CA VAL A 237 9.83 28.45 5.85
C VAL A 237 9.63 28.22 7.35
N LEU A 238 10.13 27.10 7.87
CA LEU A 238 9.97 26.64 9.25
C LEU A 238 11.22 26.85 10.11
N ASP A 239 12.15 27.69 9.67
CA ASP A 239 13.47 27.86 10.31
C ASP A 239 13.35 28.32 11.79
N TYR A 240 12.34 29.16 12.08
CA TYR A 240 12.04 29.62 13.44
C TYR A 240 11.53 28.47 14.33
N GLU A 241 10.61 27.65 13.84
CA GLU A 241 10.05 26.51 14.55
C GLU A 241 11.08 25.38 14.73
N LEU A 242 11.91 25.13 13.72
CA LEU A 242 13.03 24.19 13.78
C LEU A 242 14.06 24.61 14.82
N SER A 243 14.35 25.92 14.95
CA SER A 243 15.27 26.43 15.96
C SER A 243 14.78 26.22 17.41
N GLN A 244 13.47 26.06 17.63
CA GLN A 244 12.89 25.74 18.94
C GLN A 244 12.89 24.24 19.20
N LEU A 245 12.60 23.43 18.17
CA LEU A 245 12.66 21.97 18.24
C LEU A 245 14.06 21.46 18.61
N ARG A 246 15.13 22.20 18.27
CA ARG A 246 16.51 21.86 18.64
C ARG A 246 16.89 22.12 20.10
N ARG A 247 16.11 22.92 20.84
CA ARG A 247 16.44 23.29 22.24
C ARG A 247 15.85 22.34 23.27
N HIS A 248 15.04 21.38 22.82
CA HIS A 248 14.39 20.36 23.62
C HIS A 248 14.96 19.00 23.25
#